data_AF-A0A6N7QU77-F1
#
_entry.id   AF-A0A6N7QU77-F1
#
_cell.length_a   1.000
_cell.length_b   1.000
_cell.length_c   1.000
_cell.angle_alpha   90.00
_cell.angle_beta   90.00
_cell.angle_gamma   90.00
#
_symmetry.space_group_name_H-M   'P 1'
#
loop_
_entity.id
_entity.type
_entity.pdbx_description
1 polymer ?
#
loop_
_entity_poly.entity_id
_entity_poly.type
_entity_poly.pdbx_seq_one_letter_code
_entity_poly.pdbx_strand_id
1 'polypeptide(L)'
;MLYLHDVWVNWFEGEENGYNVCPFHEWRKSDGIEILDQAPILFIDDKTFQYIENDLQDIPQSMLDQIYQRAYIRKNQERQQLDYACVITNGSSILAFDTMGYHIPIRKSRLIPRQERLVFDLIEGRTAKTYSIPDHTDKEFHILSLPPEYMVGLTRRERQLKQLLMIALDQLEVAHCLEEVRYWLTEWAPEQYHSIKRMTFNEAWEKLYNDLVTGWSTKHEVFCKQIIKGQAFYEDIWEREHQPYSTKSLRS
;
A
#
# COMPACT_ATOMS: atom_id res chain seq x y z
N MET A 1 -9.57 27.49 9.23
CA MET A 1 -9.39 26.03 9.15
C MET A 1 -10.53 25.46 8.32
N LEU A 2 -10.28 24.57 7.38
CA LEU A 2 -11.32 23.85 6.64
C LEU A 2 -11.62 22.53 7.36
N TYR A 3 -12.86 22.06 7.28
CA TYR A 3 -13.28 20.78 7.84
C TYR A 3 -14.14 20.01 6.84
N LEU A 4 -13.96 18.70 6.84
CA LEU A 4 -14.83 17.73 6.19
C LEU A 4 -15.56 16.94 7.27
N HIS A 5 -16.83 16.61 7.01
CA HIS A 5 -17.66 15.83 7.93
C HIS A 5 -18.05 14.49 7.30
N ASP A 6 -18.33 13.51 8.15
CA ASP A 6 -18.75 12.16 7.75
C ASP A 6 -17.82 11.55 6.68
N VAL A 7 -16.51 11.61 6.91
CA VAL A 7 -15.47 11.12 5.99
C VAL A 7 -15.33 9.62 6.13
N TRP A 8 -15.42 8.90 5.02
CA TRP A 8 -15.28 7.45 5.00
C TRP A 8 -13.82 7.13 4.77
N VAL A 9 -13.25 6.34 5.67
CA VAL A 9 -11.83 5.98 5.63
C VAL A 9 -11.69 4.46 5.73
N ASN A 10 -10.77 3.94 4.95
CA ASN A 10 -10.29 2.57 4.98
C ASN A 10 -8.81 2.65 5.34
N TRP A 11 -8.50 2.38 6.61
CA TRP A 11 -7.16 2.56 7.13
C TRP A 11 -6.23 1.43 6.68
N PHE A 12 -5.21 1.80 5.92
CA PHE A 12 -4.06 0.97 5.64
C PHE A 12 -2.96 1.36 6.63
N GLU A 13 -2.58 0.41 7.49
CA GLU A 13 -1.68 0.65 8.62
C GLU A 13 -0.25 0.28 8.26
N GLY A 14 0.70 1.16 8.61
CA GLY A 14 2.13 0.92 8.36
C GLY A 14 2.48 0.90 6.87
N GLU A 15 1.63 1.43 5.99
CA GLU A 15 1.94 1.50 4.56
C GLU A 15 2.89 2.64 4.29
N GLU A 16 4.13 2.27 3.98
CA GLU A 16 5.17 3.20 3.59
C GLU A 16 4.97 3.71 2.17
N ASN A 17 4.55 2.83 1.26
CA ASN A 17 4.40 3.17 -0.15
C ASN A 17 2.94 3.51 -0.50
N GLY A 18 2.72 4.67 -1.12
CA GLY A 18 1.40 5.17 -1.46
C GLY A 18 0.59 4.27 -2.40
N TYR A 19 1.26 3.42 -3.19
CA TYR A 19 0.62 2.46 -4.10
C TYR A 19 -0.11 1.32 -3.36
N ASN A 20 0.19 1.08 -2.08
CA ASN A 20 -0.53 0.11 -1.26
C ASN A 20 -1.78 0.70 -0.60
N VAL A 21 -1.86 2.03 -0.48
CA VAL A 21 -3.04 2.73 0.04
C VAL A 21 -4.12 2.74 -1.03
N CYS A 22 -5.02 1.76 -0.96
CA CYS A 22 -5.90 1.44 -2.08
C CYS A 22 -6.97 2.53 -2.30
N PRO A 23 -7.24 2.91 -3.56
CA PRO A 23 -8.35 3.78 -3.92
C PRO A 23 -9.69 3.09 -3.67
N PHE A 24 -10.76 3.88 -3.60
CA PHE A 24 -12.11 3.41 -3.25
C PHE A 24 -12.61 2.22 -4.09
N HIS A 25 -12.31 2.20 -5.39
CA HIS A 25 -12.76 1.12 -6.27
C HIS A 25 -12.10 -0.25 -5.98
N GLU A 26 -11.02 -0.27 -5.20
CA GLU A 26 -10.33 -1.48 -4.73
C GLU A 26 -10.64 -1.84 -3.26
N TRP A 27 -11.53 -1.07 -2.61
CA TRP A 27 -12.00 -1.41 -1.27
C TRP A 27 -12.86 -2.66 -1.30
N ARG A 28 -12.71 -3.49 -0.27
CA ARG A 28 -13.41 -4.76 -0.11
C ARG A 28 -14.47 -4.63 0.97
N LYS A 29 -15.51 -5.44 0.87
CA LYS A 29 -16.58 -5.49 1.90
C LYS A 29 -16.07 -5.96 3.26
N SER A 30 -14.96 -6.69 3.28
CA SER A 30 -14.29 -7.17 4.48
C SER A 30 -13.38 -6.14 5.12
N ASP A 31 -13.14 -4.99 4.47
CA ASP A 31 -12.30 -3.93 5.02
C ASP A 31 -13.01 -3.25 6.20
N GLY A 32 -12.23 -2.83 7.20
CA GLY A 32 -12.72 -2.10 8.36
C GLY A 32 -12.98 -0.63 8.04
N ILE A 33 -14.08 -0.33 7.34
CA ILE A 33 -14.44 1.07 7.02
C ILE A 33 -14.85 1.79 8.31
N GLU A 34 -14.17 2.89 8.60
CA GLU A 34 -14.44 3.78 9.73
C GLU A 34 -14.95 5.14 9.22
N ILE A 35 -15.54 5.94 10.12
CA ILE A 35 -16.06 7.27 9.80
C ILE A 35 -15.36 8.31 10.68
N LEU A 36 -14.64 9.25 10.05
CA LEU A 36 -14.23 10.49 10.69
C LEU A 36 -15.43 11.44 10.66
N ASP A 37 -16.05 11.64 11.81
CA ASP A 37 -17.16 12.59 12.01
C ASP A 37 -16.74 14.02 11.63
N GLN A 38 -15.49 14.36 11.91
CA GLN A 38 -14.89 15.63 11.51
C GLN A 38 -13.40 15.42 11.25
N ALA A 39 -12.90 15.93 10.13
CA ALA A 39 -11.48 15.94 9.80
C ALA A 39 -11.06 17.33 9.29
N PRO A 40 -9.99 17.95 9.83
CA PRO A 40 -9.44 19.16 9.25
C PRO A 40 -8.87 18.87 7.85
N ILE A 41 -9.00 19.84 6.94
CA ILE A 41 -8.39 19.77 5.61
C ILE A 41 -7.18 20.71 5.52
N LEU A 42 -6.06 20.20 5.03
CA LEU A 42 -4.87 20.98 4.67
C LEU A 42 -4.62 20.92 3.17
N PHE A 43 -4.56 22.09 2.54
CA PHE A 43 -4.06 22.23 1.18
C PHE A 43 -2.55 22.50 1.24
N ILE A 44 -1.76 21.58 0.71
CA ILE A 44 -0.30 21.55 0.83
C ILE A 44 0.38 21.44 -0.54
N ASP A 45 1.68 21.70 -0.63
CA ASP A 45 2.42 21.53 -1.87
C ASP A 45 2.71 20.06 -2.21
N ASP A 46 3.04 19.79 -3.47
CA ASP A 46 3.32 18.43 -3.96
C ASP A 46 4.46 17.73 -3.22
N LYS A 47 5.52 18.45 -2.85
CA LYS A 47 6.69 17.89 -2.17
C LYS A 47 6.30 17.37 -0.77
N THR A 48 5.55 18.18 -0.01
CA THR A 48 5.03 17.76 1.30
C THR A 48 4.03 16.62 1.17
N PHE A 49 3.18 16.62 0.15
CA PHE A 49 2.22 15.54 -0.08
C PHE A 49 2.91 14.21 -0.37
N GLN A 50 3.89 14.20 -1.28
CA GLN A 50 4.65 13.00 -1.65
C GLN A 50 5.42 12.42 -0.46
N TYR A 51 6.02 13.29 0.36
CA TYR A 51 6.70 12.91 1.60
C TYR A 51 5.76 12.19 2.59
N ILE A 52 4.54 12.70 2.82
CA ILE A 52 3.59 12.05 3.73
C ILE A 52 3.04 10.74 3.14
N GLU A 53 2.84 10.71 1.82
CA GLU A 53 2.27 9.57 1.13
C GLU A 53 3.24 8.39 1.04
N ASN A 54 4.51 8.64 0.70
CA ASN A 54 5.47 7.61 0.28
C ASN A 54 6.59 7.34 1.30
N ASP A 55 6.46 7.85 2.51
CA ASP A 55 7.33 7.55 3.65
C ASP A 55 6.53 7.29 4.94
N LEU A 56 7.22 6.74 5.94
CA LEU A 56 6.78 6.68 7.35
C LEU A 56 7.70 7.52 8.24
N GLN A 57 7.97 8.75 7.80
CA GLN A 57 8.78 9.71 8.54
C GLN A 57 7.94 10.68 9.35
N ASP A 58 8.61 11.41 10.24
CA ASP A 58 7.96 12.39 11.10
C ASP A 58 7.31 13.51 10.28
N ILE A 59 6.07 13.82 10.61
CA ILE A 59 5.30 14.93 10.07
C ILE A 59 5.86 16.23 10.65
N PRO A 60 6.03 17.29 9.84
CA PRO A 60 6.51 18.58 10.34
C PRO A 60 5.71 19.07 11.55
N GLN A 61 6.41 19.48 12.61
CA GLN A 61 5.77 19.94 13.85
C GLN A 61 4.74 21.04 13.60
N SER A 62 5.03 21.98 12.70
CA SER A 62 4.12 23.06 12.32
C SER A 62 2.83 22.59 11.64
N MET A 63 2.82 21.37 11.08
CA MET A 63 1.63 20.70 10.59
C MET A 63 0.87 20.01 11.73
N LEU A 64 1.59 19.27 12.60
CA LEU A 64 1.01 18.62 13.78
C LEU A 64 0.29 19.62 14.68
N ASP A 65 0.91 20.77 14.99
CA ASP A 65 0.32 21.85 15.79
C ASP A 65 -0.98 22.40 15.16
N GLN A 66 -1.07 22.40 13.83
CA GLN A 66 -2.28 22.85 13.14
C GLN A 66 -3.44 21.87 13.29
N ILE A 67 -3.17 20.57 13.31
CA ILE A 67 -4.20 19.51 13.30
C ILE A 67 -4.46 18.90 14.67
N TYR A 68 -3.64 19.23 15.67
CA TYR A 68 -3.72 18.67 17.02
C TYR A 68 -5.13 18.74 17.60
N GLN A 69 -5.71 17.59 17.92
CA GLN A 69 -7.01 17.45 18.58
C GLN A 69 -8.17 18.10 17.81
N ARG A 70 -8.09 18.15 16.47
CA ARG A 70 -9.13 18.75 15.61
C ARG A 70 -9.95 17.75 14.80
N ALA A 71 -9.54 16.49 14.80
CA ALA A 71 -10.26 15.40 14.17
C ALA A 71 -11.02 14.56 15.19
N TYR A 72 -12.15 14.00 14.75
CA TYR A 72 -13.00 13.16 15.56
C TYR A 72 -13.42 11.93 14.76
N ILE A 73 -13.30 10.77 15.38
CA ILE A 73 -13.75 9.50 14.83
C ILE A 73 -15.00 9.02 15.55
N ARG A 74 -15.88 8.36 14.81
CA ARG A 74 -17.10 7.75 15.35
C ARG A 74 -16.88 6.26 15.57
N LYS A 75 -16.85 5.82 16.83
CA LYS A 75 -16.71 4.40 17.21
C LYS A 75 -17.81 4.04 18.19
N ASN A 76 -18.59 2.99 17.91
CA ASN A 76 -19.70 2.54 18.77
C ASN A 76 -20.71 3.65 19.13
N GLN A 77 -21.01 4.55 18.18
CA GLN A 77 -21.87 5.73 18.36
C GLN A 77 -21.29 6.83 19.28
N GLU A 78 -20.09 6.64 19.84
CA GLU A 78 -19.37 7.66 20.58
C GLU A 78 -18.40 8.42 19.66
N ARG A 79 -18.20 9.69 20.01
CA ARG A 79 -17.28 10.59 19.31
C ARG A 79 -15.96 10.61 20.08
N GLN A 80 -14.91 10.07 19.49
CA GLN A 80 -13.58 10.07 20.07
C GLN A 80 -12.71 11.10 19.35
N GLN A 81 -12.03 11.94 20.11
CA GLN A 81 -11.07 12.91 19.58
C GLN A 81 -9.75 12.19 19.22
N LEU A 82 -9.18 12.55 18.08
CA LEU A 82 -7.87 12.04 17.63
C LEU A 82 -6.80 13.09 17.84
N ASP A 83 -5.61 12.68 18.26
CA ASP A 83 -4.49 13.60 18.52
C ASP A 83 -4.02 14.26 17.23
N TYR A 84 -3.62 13.49 16.21
CA TYR A 84 -3.26 14.05 14.91
C TYR A 84 -3.84 13.19 13.79
N ALA A 85 -4.93 13.68 13.21
CA ALA A 85 -5.51 13.13 11.99
C ALA A 85 -6.06 14.26 11.12
N CYS A 86 -5.92 14.13 9.80
CA CYS A 86 -6.42 15.12 8.86
C CYS A 86 -6.58 14.57 7.45
N VAL A 87 -7.26 15.34 6.61
CA VAL A 87 -7.28 15.16 5.16
C VAL A 87 -6.28 16.15 4.55
N ILE A 88 -5.33 15.66 3.77
CA ILE A 88 -4.40 16.47 2.99
C ILE A 88 -4.73 16.39 1.52
N THR A 89 -4.44 17.46 0.80
CA THR A 89 -4.51 17.50 -0.65
C THR A 89 -3.45 18.43 -1.22
N ASN A 90 -2.96 18.11 -2.41
CA ASN A 90 -2.12 18.99 -3.21
C ASN A 90 -2.88 19.61 -4.41
N GLY A 91 -4.21 19.47 -4.44
CA GLY A 91 -5.06 19.96 -5.53
C GLY A 91 -5.23 18.97 -6.69
N SER A 92 -4.46 17.88 -6.73
CA SER A 92 -4.65 16.78 -7.69
C SER A 92 -4.97 15.45 -7.00
N SER A 93 -4.38 15.23 -5.83
CA SER A 93 -4.46 14.00 -5.05
C SER A 93 -4.93 14.32 -3.63
N ILE A 94 -5.56 13.32 -3.00
CA ILE A 94 -6.12 13.43 -1.65
C ILE A 94 -5.71 12.21 -0.83
N LEU A 95 -5.40 12.43 0.44
CA LEU A 95 -5.07 11.40 1.41
C LEU A 95 -5.65 11.81 2.77
N ALA A 96 -6.28 10.88 3.47
CA ALA A 96 -6.51 10.99 4.89
C ALA A 96 -5.39 10.23 5.63
N PHE A 97 -4.88 10.79 6.72
CA PHE A 97 -3.98 10.07 7.61
C PHE A 97 -4.37 10.25 9.07
N ASP A 98 -3.99 9.27 9.89
CA ASP A 98 -4.01 9.30 11.35
C ASP A 98 -2.66 8.78 11.87
N THR A 99 -2.11 9.49 12.84
CA THR A 99 -0.83 9.16 13.47
C THR A 99 -0.95 8.19 14.64
N MET A 100 -2.17 7.92 15.12
CA MET A 100 -2.42 7.17 16.35
C MET A 100 -1.71 7.74 17.60
N GLY A 101 -1.49 9.06 17.63
CA GLY A 101 -0.82 9.75 18.73
C GLY A 101 0.71 9.84 18.60
N TYR A 102 1.28 9.28 17.53
CA TYR A 102 2.68 9.45 17.19
C TYR A 102 2.90 10.68 16.29
N HIS A 103 4.12 10.88 15.81
CA HIS A 103 4.44 11.95 14.86
C HIS A 103 4.57 11.46 13.41
N ILE A 104 4.35 10.17 13.16
CA ILE A 104 4.41 9.54 11.83
C ILE A 104 3.00 9.20 11.31
N PRO A 105 2.74 9.22 9.99
CA PRO A 105 1.42 8.93 9.43
C PRO A 105 1.15 7.41 9.37
N ILE A 106 0.86 6.79 10.51
CA ILE A 106 0.72 5.33 10.65
C ILE A 106 -0.43 4.76 9.83
N ARG A 107 -1.61 5.40 9.88
CA ARG A 107 -2.79 4.95 9.13
C ARG A 107 -3.02 5.91 7.98
N LYS A 108 -3.17 5.37 6.77
CA LYS A 108 -3.42 6.14 5.54
C LYS A 108 -4.69 5.64 4.88
N SER A 109 -5.45 6.51 4.24
CA SER A 109 -6.66 6.16 3.50
C SER A 109 -6.88 7.09 2.31
N ARG A 110 -7.36 6.55 1.20
CA ARG A 110 -8.01 7.36 0.15
C ARG A 110 -9.42 7.75 0.57
N LEU A 111 -10.04 8.67 -0.15
CA LEU A 111 -11.43 9.05 0.08
C LEU A 111 -12.34 8.43 -0.99
N ILE A 112 -13.64 8.44 -0.72
CA ILE A 112 -14.63 8.08 -1.74
C ILE A 112 -14.81 9.27 -2.72
N PRO A 113 -15.16 9.03 -4.00
CA PRO A 113 -15.20 10.09 -5.03
C PRO A 113 -16.06 11.31 -4.67
N ARG A 114 -17.18 11.10 -3.95
CA ARG A 114 -18.04 12.20 -3.50
C ARG A 114 -17.32 13.12 -2.50
N GLN A 115 -16.54 12.55 -1.58
CA GLN A 115 -15.77 13.31 -0.59
C GLN A 115 -14.57 14.01 -1.24
N GLU A 116 -13.93 13.37 -2.23
CA GLU A 116 -12.85 13.99 -3.01
C GLU A 116 -13.34 15.28 -3.69
N ARG A 117 -14.50 15.22 -4.34
CA ARG A 117 -15.10 16.41 -4.97
C ARG A 117 -15.33 17.54 -3.96
N LEU A 118 -15.88 17.23 -2.78
CA LEU A 118 -16.08 18.23 -1.74
C LEU A 118 -14.77 18.88 -1.28
N VAL A 119 -13.69 18.10 -1.18
CA VAL A 119 -12.36 18.65 -0.85
C VAL A 119 -11.89 19.62 -1.94
N PHE A 120 -12.01 19.25 -3.21
CA PHE A 120 -11.63 20.13 -4.33
C PHE A 120 -12.44 21.43 -4.34
N ASP A 121 -13.75 21.35 -4.12
CA ASP A 121 -14.62 22.54 -4.02
C ASP A 121 -14.20 23.45 -2.83
N LEU A 122 -13.77 22.87 -1.70
CA LEU A 122 -13.37 23.63 -0.50
C LEU A 122 -12.03 24.36 -0.63
N ILE A 123 -11.12 23.84 -1.47
CA ILE A 123 -9.81 24.44 -1.70
C ILE A 123 -9.79 25.44 -2.87
N GLU A 124 -10.89 25.56 -3.62
CA GLU A 124 -11.00 26.46 -4.75
C GLU A 124 -10.65 27.92 -4.35
N GLY A 125 -9.81 28.58 -5.16
CA GLY A 125 -9.34 29.95 -4.90
C GLY A 125 -8.33 30.09 -3.74
N ARG A 126 -7.86 28.99 -3.15
CA ARG A 126 -6.83 29.01 -2.09
C ARG A 126 -5.45 28.68 -2.65
N THR A 127 -4.42 28.92 -1.84
CA THR A 127 -3.04 28.58 -2.15
C THR A 127 -2.55 27.45 -1.25
N ALA A 128 -1.74 26.57 -1.84
CA ALA A 128 -1.08 25.49 -1.12
C ALA A 128 -0.11 26.05 -0.08
N LYS A 129 -0.10 25.46 1.12
CA LYS A 129 0.90 25.74 2.14
C LYS A 129 2.13 24.87 1.96
N THR A 130 3.31 25.46 2.11
CA THR A 130 4.58 24.74 2.11
C THR A 130 5.05 24.48 3.53
N TYR A 131 5.57 23.27 3.77
CA TYR A 131 6.17 22.88 5.04
C TYR A 131 7.65 22.59 4.87
N SER A 132 8.44 22.91 5.90
CA SER A 132 9.85 22.52 5.93
C SER A 132 9.91 21.03 6.24
N ILE A 133 10.26 20.24 5.24
CA ILE A 133 10.56 18.82 5.38
C ILE A 133 12.08 18.60 5.28
N PRO A 134 12.62 17.54 5.88
CA PRO A 134 14.01 17.15 5.70
C PRO A 134 14.36 17.01 4.21
N ASP A 135 15.63 17.11 3.87
CA ASP A 135 16.08 16.78 2.52
C ASP A 135 15.82 15.30 2.28
N HIS A 136 14.97 15.03 1.28
CA HIS A 136 14.55 13.68 0.92
C HIS A 136 15.76 12.96 0.32
N THR A 137 16.28 11.95 1.03
CA THR A 137 17.23 11.00 0.45
C THR A 137 16.49 10.07 -0.49
N ASP A 138 17.14 9.65 -1.58
CA ASP A 138 16.57 8.63 -2.46
C ASP A 138 16.18 7.41 -1.63
N LYS A 139 14.91 7.00 -1.75
CA LYS A 139 14.37 5.88 -1.00
C LYS A 139 15.01 4.59 -1.52
N GLU A 140 15.61 3.83 -0.62
CA GLU A 140 16.13 2.49 -0.94
C GLU A 140 14.97 1.50 -0.98
N PHE A 141 14.84 0.80 -2.10
CA PHE A 141 13.86 -0.26 -2.29
C PHE A 141 14.55 -1.62 -2.21
N HIS A 142 13.80 -2.64 -1.77
CA HIS A 142 14.29 -4.01 -1.64
C HIS A 142 13.22 -5.01 -2.09
N ILE A 143 13.55 -6.30 -2.16
CA ILE A 143 12.64 -7.35 -2.67
C ILE A 143 11.27 -7.36 -1.97
N LEU A 144 11.20 -7.01 -0.68
CA LEU A 144 9.95 -6.94 0.09
C LEU A 144 9.30 -5.53 0.09
N SER A 145 9.96 -4.52 -0.45
CA SER A 145 9.44 -3.15 -0.62
C SER A 145 9.84 -2.68 -2.01
N LEU A 146 9.07 -3.13 -3.01
CA LEU A 146 9.42 -2.94 -4.42
C LEU A 146 9.31 -1.47 -4.86
N PRO A 147 10.15 -1.03 -5.81
CA PRO A 147 9.97 0.26 -6.47
C PRO A 147 8.56 0.41 -7.08
N PRO A 148 7.98 1.63 -7.08
CA PRO A 148 6.64 1.88 -7.62
C PRO A 148 6.46 1.43 -9.07
N GLU A 149 7.49 1.53 -9.91
CA GLU A 149 7.45 1.10 -11.32
C GLU A 149 7.03 -0.36 -11.53
N TYR A 150 7.28 -1.23 -10.55
CA TYR A 150 6.88 -2.65 -10.60
C TYR A 150 5.48 -2.91 -10.03
N MET A 151 4.87 -1.92 -9.38
CA MET A 151 3.58 -2.03 -8.69
C MET A 151 2.46 -1.26 -9.38
N VAL A 152 2.81 -0.23 -10.17
CA VAL A 152 1.84 0.55 -10.95
C VAL A 152 1.09 -0.32 -11.96
N GLY A 153 -0.23 -0.13 -12.01
CA GLY A 153 -1.12 -0.86 -12.93
C GLY A 153 -1.60 -2.22 -12.42
N LEU A 154 -1.01 -2.74 -11.34
CA LEU A 154 -1.50 -3.94 -10.67
C LEU A 154 -2.76 -3.62 -9.88
N THR A 155 -3.73 -4.53 -9.90
CA THR A 155 -4.87 -4.50 -8.98
C THR A 155 -4.43 -4.83 -7.54
N ARG A 156 -5.23 -4.45 -6.54
CA ARG A 156 -4.97 -4.79 -5.13
C ARG A 156 -4.66 -6.27 -4.93
N ARG A 157 -5.41 -7.16 -5.57
CA ARG A 157 -5.18 -8.61 -5.50
C ARG A 157 -3.80 -8.96 -6.04
N GLU A 158 -3.46 -8.45 -7.23
CA GLU A 158 -2.16 -8.74 -7.86
C GLU A 158 -0.99 -8.19 -7.03
N ARG A 159 -1.14 -7.00 -6.41
CA ARG A 159 -0.13 -6.47 -5.47
C ARG A 159 0.08 -7.40 -4.27
N GLN A 160 -0.99 -7.91 -3.66
CA GLN A 160 -0.89 -8.86 -2.55
C GLN A 160 -0.24 -10.19 -2.96
N LEU A 161 -0.62 -10.73 -4.12
CA LEU A 161 -0.02 -11.97 -4.64
C LEU A 161 1.44 -11.78 -5.06
N LYS A 162 1.80 -10.61 -5.56
CA LYS A 162 3.17 -10.24 -5.89
C LYS A 162 4.03 -10.10 -4.64
N GLN A 163 3.51 -9.46 -3.60
CA GLN A 163 4.16 -9.40 -2.29
C GLN A 163 4.44 -10.81 -1.76
N LEU A 164 3.45 -11.72 -1.84
CA LEU A 164 3.62 -13.11 -1.43
C LEU A 164 4.69 -13.83 -2.26
N LEU A 165 4.71 -13.61 -3.57
CA LEU A 165 5.74 -14.16 -4.45
C LEU A 165 7.13 -13.63 -4.08
N MET A 166 7.27 -12.33 -3.81
CA MET A 166 8.54 -11.74 -3.42
C MET A 166 9.04 -12.30 -2.08
N ILE A 167 8.14 -12.57 -1.12
CA ILE A 167 8.50 -13.24 0.13
C ILE A 167 9.05 -14.66 -0.14
N ALA A 168 8.40 -15.42 -1.04
CA ALA A 168 8.87 -16.76 -1.40
C ALA A 168 10.22 -16.72 -2.13
N LEU A 169 10.44 -15.72 -2.99
CA LEU A 169 11.71 -15.50 -3.66
C LEU A 169 12.82 -15.09 -2.68
N ASP A 170 12.55 -14.19 -1.75
CA ASP A 170 13.50 -13.78 -0.70
C ASP A 170 14.00 -15.00 0.11
N GLN A 171 13.09 -15.92 0.48
CA GLN A 171 13.47 -17.18 1.12
C GLN A 171 14.37 -18.05 0.25
N LEU A 172 14.09 -18.11 -1.05
CA LEU A 172 14.88 -18.87 -2.00
C LEU A 172 16.29 -18.29 -2.16
N GLU A 173 16.43 -16.96 -2.16
CA GLU A 173 17.72 -16.26 -2.16
C GLU A 173 18.52 -16.58 -0.90
N VAL A 174 17.90 -16.43 0.28
CA VAL A 174 18.52 -16.66 1.58
C VAL A 174 18.95 -18.12 1.76
N ALA A 175 18.17 -19.08 1.26
CA ALA A 175 18.54 -20.50 1.30
C ALA A 175 19.81 -20.80 0.49
N HIS A 176 20.16 -19.95 -0.48
CA HIS A 176 21.36 -20.03 -1.31
C HIS A 176 21.57 -21.43 -1.97
N CYS A 177 20.47 -22.09 -2.31
CA CYS A 177 20.47 -23.44 -2.89
C CYS A 177 20.41 -23.38 -4.43
N LEU A 178 21.54 -23.68 -5.09
CA LEU A 178 21.65 -23.63 -6.55
C LEU A 178 20.66 -24.55 -7.28
N GLU A 179 20.50 -25.77 -6.80
CA GLU A 179 19.62 -26.74 -7.45
C GLU A 179 18.15 -26.33 -7.34
N GLU A 180 17.77 -25.69 -6.24
CA GLU A 180 16.42 -25.17 -6.03
C GLU A 180 16.11 -23.96 -6.92
N VAL A 181 17.03 -22.99 -7.01
CA VAL A 181 16.88 -21.84 -7.91
C VAL A 181 16.79 -22.29 -9.37
N ARG A 182 17.65 -23.23 -9.79
CA ARG A 182 17.60 -23.80 -11.16
C ARG A 182 16.31 -24.56 -11.41
N TYR A 183 15.79 -25.27 -10.42
CA TYR A 183 14.51 -25.96 -10.51
C TYR A 183 13.38 -24.96 -10.77
N TRP A 184 13.25 -23.94 -9.92
CA TRP A 184 12.21 -22.92 -10.07
C TRP A 184 12.35 -22.11 -11.37
N LEU A 185 13.57 -21.76 -11.77
CA LEU A 185 13.81 -21.11 -13.05
C LEU A 185 13.44 -22.01 -14.24
N THR A 186 13.61 -23.33 -14.11
CA THR A 186 13.16 -24.29 -15.13
C THR A 186 11.63 -24.39 -15.18
N GLU A 187 10.95 -24.40 -14.04
CA GLU A 187 9.48 -24.37 -14.00
C GLU A 187 8.93 -23.07 -14.62
N TRP A 188 9.63 -21.95 -14.42
CA TRP A 188 9.29 -20.69 -15.06
C TRP A 188 9.57 -20.68 -16.56
N ALA A 189 10.74 -21.15 -17.00
CA ALA A 189 11.21 -21.06 -18.38
C ALA A 189 11.72 -22.44 -18.89
N PRO A 190 10.83 -23.43 -19.07
CA PRO A 190 11.22 -24.79 -19.41
C PRO A 190 11.95 -24.89 -20.76
N GLU A 191 11.67 -23.98 -21.68
CA GLU A 191 12.35 -23.88 -22.98
C GLU A 191 13.85 -23.55 -22.87
N GLN A 192 14.29 -23.03 -21.72
CA GLN A 192 15.68 -22.64 -21.45
C GLN A 192 16.45 -23.68 -20.62
N TYR A 193 15.91 -24.90 -20.44
CA TYR A 193 16.49 -25.92 -19.56
C TYR A 193 17.99 -26.18 -19.76
N HIS A 194 18.45 -26.27 -21.01
CA HIS A 194 19.86 -26.54 -21.32
C HIS A 194 20.81 -25.41 -20.89
N SER A 195 20.37 -24.15 -20.97
CA SER A 195 21.16 -23.01 -20.49
C SER A 195 21.08 -22.89 -18.97
N ILE A 196 19.89 -23.08 -18.37
CA ILE A 196 19.68 -23.00 -16.92
C ILE A 196 20.59 -23.96 -16.15
N LYS A 197 20.75 -25.20 -16.64
CA LYS A 197 21.66 -26.20 -16.04
C LYS A 197 23.12 -25.75 -15.91
N ARG A 198 23.55 -24.78 -16.73
CA ARG A 198 24.91 -24.28 -16.77
C ARG A 198 25.09 -22.97 -16.00
N MET A 199 24.00 -22.32 -15.58
CA MET A 199 24.03 -21.05 -14.85
C MET A 199 24.56 -21.24 -13.43
N THR A 200 25.37 -20.31 -12.96
CA THR A 200 25.71 -20.16 -11.55
C THR A 200 24.50 -19.73 -10.72
N PHE A 201 24.64 -19.71 -9.39
CA PHE A 201 23.56 -19.29 -8.50
C PHE A 201 23.11 -17.86 -8.82
N ASN A 202 24.04 -16.91 -8.85
CA ASN A 202 23.74 -15.50 -9.11
C ASN A 202 23.08 -15.29 -10.48
N GLU A 203 23.58 -15.93 -11.53
CA GLU A 203 22.99 -15.81 -12.87
C GLU A 203 21.55 -16.36 -12.92
N ALA A 204 21.31 -17.52 -12.30
CA ALA A 204 19.99 -18.12 -12.26
C ALA A 204 19.02 -17.29 -11.39
N TRP A 205 19.50 -16.80 -10.26
CA TRP A 205 18.75 -15.96 -9.34
C TRP A 205 18.36 -14.62 -9.96
N GLU A 206 19.34 -13.85 -10.47
CA GLU A 206 19.09 -12.55 -11.10
C GLU A 206 18.12 -12.68 -12.27
N LYS A 207 18.26 -13.74 -13.08
CA LYS A 207 17.33 -14.00 -14.18
C LYS A 207 15.92 -14.29 -13.68
N LEU A 208 15.78 -15.16 -12.68
CA LEU A 208 14.47 -15.50 -12.11
C LEU A 208 13.79 -14.27 -11.50
N TYR A 209 14.53 -13.50 -10.70
CA TYR A 209 14.04 -12.29 -10.06
C TYR A 209 13.59 -11.24 -11.09
N ASN A 210 14.43 -10.92 -12.07
CA ASN A 210 14.12 -9.90 -13.08
C ASN A 210 12.90 -10.28 -13.95
N ASP A 211 12.74 -11.57 -14.25
CA ASP A 211 11.59 -12.06 -15.00
C ASP A 211 10.28 -11.97 -14.19
N LEU A 212 10.34 -12.19 -12.87
CA LEU A 212 9.15 -12.24 -11.98
C LEU A 212 8.78 -10.88 -11.35
N VAL A 213 9.74 -9.97 -11.20
CA VAL A 213 9.48 -8.64 -10.64
C VAL A 213 8.73 -7.75 -11.65
N THR A 214 8.76 -8.07 -12.94
CA THR A 214 8.18 -7.22 -13.99
C THR A 214 6.74 -7.61 -14.31
N GLY A 215 5.80 -6.68 -14.06
CA GLY A 215 4.38 -6.89 -14.36
C GLY A 215 3.70 -7.95 -13.49
N TRP A 216 2.57 -8.46 -13.97
CA TRP A 216 1.87 -9.60 -13.40
C TRP A 216 1.00 -10.25 -14.48
N SER A 217 0.95 -11.59 -14.50
CA SER A 217 0.19 -12.35 -15.49
C SER A 217 -0.28 -13.67 -14.90
N THR A 218 -1.15 -14.39 -15.61
CA THR A 218 -1.60 -15.74 -15.20
C THR A 218 -0.41 -16.70 -15.02
N LYS A 219 0.68 -16.51 -15.76
CA LYS A 219 1.92 -17.29 -15.58
C LYS A 219 2.52 -17.04 -14.19
N HIS A 220 2.59 -15.78 -13.75
CA HIS A 220 3.03 -15.42 -12.39
C HIS A 220 2.12 -16.04 -11.33
N GLU A 221 0.80 -16.01 -11.58
CA GLU A 221 -0.18 -16.54 -10.64
C GLU A 221 -0.02 -18.06 -10.43
N VAL A 222 0.13 -18.82 -11.52
CA VAL A 222 0.40 -20.26 -11.48
C VAL A 222 1.73 -20.55 -10.78
N PHE A 223 2.78 -19.81 -11.11
CA PHE A 223 4.09 -19.96 -10.51
C PHE A 223 4.07 -19.68 -9.00
N CYS A 224 3.43 -18.59 -8.58
CA CYS A 224 3.28 -18.23 -7.17
C CYS A 224 2.57 -19.33 -6.38
N LYS A 225 1.49 -19.91 -6.92
CA LYS A 225 0.81 -21.05 -6.30
C LYS A 225 1.70 -22.29 -6.16
N GLN A 226 2.62 -22.53 -7.10
CA GLN A 226 3.51 -23.68 -7.07
C GLN A 226 4.62 -23.51 -6.02
N ILE A 227 5.27 -22.34 -5.98
CA ILE A 227 6.42 -22.09 -5.09
C ILE A 227 6.04 -22.02 -3.61
N ILE A 228 4.83 -21.56 -3.30
CA ILE A 228 4.33 -21.51 -1.91
C ILE A 228 3.77 -22.86 -1.42
N LYS A 229 3.69 -23.87 -2.30
CA LYS A 229 3.01 -25.12 -1.99
C LYS A 229 3.68 -25.87 -0.84
N GLY A 230 2.88 -26.32 0.12
CA GLY A 230 3.36 -26.97 1.34
C GLY A 230 3.69 -25.99 2.47
N GLN A 231 3.60 -24.68 2.24
CA GLN A 231 3.73 -23.65 3.27
C GLN A 231 2.34 -23.16 3.68
N ALA A 232 1.76 -23.78 4.71
CA ALA A 232 0.36 -23.56 5.11
C ALA A 232 -0.01 -22.07 5.27
N PHE A 233 0.89 -21.28 5.86
CA PHE A 233 0.65 -19.84 6.03
C PHE A 233 0.57 -19.07 4.70
N TYR A 234 1.37 -19.43 3.70
CA TYR A 234 1.32 -18.79 2.38
C TYR A 234 0.14 -19.26 1.56
N GLU A 235 -0.21 -20.53 1.66
CA GLU A 235 -1.43 -21.07 1.06
C GLU A 235 -2.68 -20.37 1.60
N ASP A 236 -2.74 -20.11 2.92
CA ASP A 236 -3.84 -19.35 3.53
C ASP A 236 -3.94 -17.92 2.97
N ILE A 237 -2.82 -17.21 2.80
CA ILE A 237 -2.80 -15.87 2.19
C ILE A 237 -3.29 -15.94 0.75
N TRP A 238 -2.77 -16.88 -0.02
CA TRP A 238 -3.15 -17.09 -1.42
C TRP A 238 -4.64 -17.36 -1.56
N GLU A 239 -5.21 -18.23 -0.73
CA GLU A 239 -6.63 -18.56 -0.75
C GLU A 239 -7.50 -17.37 -0.40
N ARG A 240 -7.14 -16.57 0.60
CA ARG A 240 -7.89 -15.35 0.97
C ARG A 240 -8.00 -14.37 -0.19
N GLU A 241 -6.96 -14.25 -1.00
CA GLU A 241 -6.96 -13.38 -2.19
C GLU A 241 -7.80 -13.94 -3.36
N HIS A 242 -8.11 -15.24 -3.35
CA HIS A 242 -8.92 -15.92 -4.37
C HIS A 242 -10.36 -16.18 -3.94
N GLN A 243 -10.68 -16.11 -2.66
CA GLN A 243 -12.04 -16.33 -2.18
C GLN A 243 -12.97 -15.23 -2.73
N PRO A 244 -14.03 -15.61 -3.48
CA PRO A 244 -15.08 -14.65 -3.79
C PRO A 244 -15.71 -14.20 -2.47
N TYR A 245 -15.80 -12.90 -2.24
CA TYR A 245 -16.46 -12.34 -1.05
C TYR A 245 -17.90 -12.85 -0.96
N SER A 246 -18.11 -13.95 -0.24
CA SER A 246 -19.41 -14.57 -0.07
C SER A 246 -20.29 -13.61 0.72
N THR A 247 -21.30 -13.05 0.05
CA THR A 247 -22.42 -12.40 0.72
C THR A 247 -23.23 -13.46 1.46
N LYS A 248 -22.85 -13.77 2.70
CA LYS A 248 -23.87 -14.14 3.68
C LYS A 248 -24.61 -12.86 4.03
N SER A 249 -25.69 -12.60 3.29
CA SER A 249 -26.74 -11.68 3.70
C SER A 249 -27.12 -12.02 5.14
N LEU A 250 -26.88 -11.10 6.07
CA LEU A 250 -27.42 -11.12 7.43
C LEU A 250 -28.95 -10.85 7.38
N ARG A 251 -29.67 -11.74 6.70
CA ARG A 251 -31.11 -11.90 6.78
C ARG A 251 -31.37 -13.39 6.98
N SER A 252 -31.33 -13.79 8.23
CA SER A 252 -31.95 -14.99 8.77
C SER A 252 -32.45 -14.63 10.16
#